data_AF-A0AAU8G9D0-F1
#
_entry.id   AF-A0AAU8G9D0-F1
#
_cell.length_a   1.000
_cell.length_b   1.000
_cell.length_c   1.000
_cell.angle_alpha   90.00
_cell.angle_beta   90.00
_cell.angle_gamma   90.00
#
_symmetry.space_group_name_H-M   'P 1'
#
loop_
_entity.id
_entity.type
_entity.pdbx_description
1 polymer ?
#
loop_
_entity_poly.entity_id
_entity_poly.type
_entity_poly.pdbx_seq_one_letter_code
_entity_poly.pdbx_strand_id
1 'polypeptide(L)'
;MLVLMKFTMIIMTVMTFITTIIIPMITTHKKLNREKMSPFECGFDNISKSRNSFSIQFFTIAMMFLIFDIEISLLLPIPLSTKLISSKTFILSNMILTLALIMGVMLEWKEGSMNWK
;
A
#
# COMPACT_ATOMS: atom_id res chain seq x y z
N MET A 1 -42.40 -6.98 5.43
CA MET A 1 -41.76 -7.56 4.22
C MET A 1 -40.28 -7.21 4.10
N LEU A 2 -39.90 -5.91 4.06
CA LEU A 2 -38.49 -5.49 3.98
C LEU A 2 -37.60 -5.93 5.16
N VAL A 3 -38.13 -5.95 6.38
CA VAL A 3 -37.39 -6.42 7.58
C VAL A 3 -37.08 -7.91 7.48
N LEU A 4 -38.04 -8.71 7.00
CA LEU A 4 -37.86 -10.14 6.78
C LEU A 4 -36.82 -10.42 5.69
N MET A 5 -36.85 -9.66 4.59
CA MET A 5 -35.83 -9.74 3.53
C MET A 5 -34.43 -9.37 4.02
N LYS A 6 -34.29 -8.37 4.90
CA LYS A 6 -32.99 -8.03 5.49
C LYS A 6 -32.46 -9.16 6.38
N PHE A 7 -33.34 -9.77 7.17
CA PHE A 7 -32.96 -10.87 8.05
C PHE A 7 -32.52 -12.12 7.26
N THR A 8 -33.22 -12.47 6.18
CA THR A 8 -32.81 -13.59 5.32
C THR A 8 -31.48 -13.33 4.63
N MET A 9 -31.23 -12.11 4.14
CA MET A 9 -29.94 -11.75 3.54
C MET A 9 -28.79 -11.86 4.56
N ILE A 10 -28.99 -11.40 5.79
CA ILE A 10 -27.99 -11.51 6.86
C ILE A 10 -27.68 -12.99 7.14
N ILE A 11 -28.70 -13.84 7.29
CA ILE A 11 -28.49 -15.28 7.54
C ILE A 11 -27.68 -15.92 6.41
N MET A 12 -28.01 -15.64 5.15
CA MET A 12 -27.29 -16.21 4.00
C MET A 12 -25.82 -15.76 3.97
N THR A 13 -25.54 -14.50 4.30
CA THR A 13 -24.15 -14.01 4.38
C THR A 13 -23.36 -14.66 5.52
N VAL A 14 -23.99 -14.90 6.67
CA VAL A 14 -23.34 -15.55 7.81
C VAL A 14 -23.06 -17.02 7.48
N MET A 15 -24.03 -17.72 6.90
CA MET A 15 -23.86 -19.14 6.53
C MET A 15 -22.77 -19.34 5.48
N THR A 16 -22.69 -18.46 4.48
CA THR A 16 -21.62 -18.52 3.46
C THR A 16 -20.24 -18.22 4.06
N PHE A 17 -20.13 -17.24 4.96
CA PHE A 17 -18.87 -16.97 5.66
C PHE A 17 -18.40 -18.19 6.47
N ILE A 18 -19.31 -18.82 7.22
CA ILE A 18 -19.00 -20.01 8.03
C ILE A 18 -18.52 -21.17 7.14
N THR A 19 -19.21 -21.47 6.04
CA THR A 19 -18.83 -22.60 5.18
C THR A 19 -17.49 -22.38 4.50
N THR A 20 -17.17 -21.16 4.07
CA THR A 20 -15.87 -20.84 3.44
C THR A 20 -14.67 -21.05 4.38
N ILE A 21 -14.86 -20.96 5.70
CA ILE A 21 -13.81 -21.21 6.69
C ILE A 21 -13.71 -22.71 7.02
N ILE A 22 -14.86 -23.37 7.22
CA ILE A 22 -14.89 -24.77 7.69
C ILE A 22 -14.47 -25.75 6.60
N ILE A 23 -14.92 -25.56 5.36
CA ILE A 23 -14.63 -26.47 4.24
C ILE A 23 -13.12 -26.68 4.03
N PRO A 24 -12.26 -25.64 3.93
CA PRO A 24 -10.83 -25.84 3.77
C PRO A 24 -10.17 -26.47 5.01
N MET A 25 -10.70 -26.27 6.21
CA MET A 25 -10.15 -26.92 7.42
C MET A 25 -10.38 -28.45 7.41
N ILE A 26 -11.52 -28.90 6.89
CA ILE A 26 -11.86 -30.33 6.82
C ILE A 26 -11.20 -31.00 5.60
N THR A 27 -11.19 -30.33 4.45
CA THR A 27 -10.72 -30.93 3.19
C THR A 27 -9.20 -30.88 2.99
N THR A 28 -8.47 -30.03 3.73
CA THR A 28 -7.02 -29.97 3.60
C THR A 28 -6.36 -31.21 4.22
N HIS A 29 -5.91 -32.13 3.37
CA HIS A 29 -5.03 -33.22 3.77
C HIS A 29 -3.64 -32.67 4.15
N LYS A 30 -3.47 -32.28 5.42
CA LYS A 30 -2.22 -31.77 6.00
C LYS A 30 -1.20 -32.91 6.23
N LYS A 31 -0.78 -33.60 5.16
CA LYS A 31 0.37 -34.49 5.26
C LYS A 31 1.64 -33.64 5.33
N LEU A 32 2.14 -33.45 6.55
CA LEU A 32 3.35 -32.70 6.87
C LEU A 32 4.58 -33.50 6.40
N ASN A 33 4.86 -33.42 5.10
CA ASN A 33 6.10 -33.94 4.54
C ASN A 33 7.14 -32.83 4.58
N ARG A 34 8.38 -33.16 4.96
CA ARG A 34 9.52 -32.21 4.97
C ARG A 34 9.64 -31.44 3.64
N GLU A 35 9.54 -32.14 2.51
CA GLU A 35 9.61 -31.56 1.16
C GLU A 35 8.48 -30.60 0.81
N LYS A 36 7.33 -30.69 1.50
CA LYS A 36 6.22 -29.72 1.34
C LYS A 36 6.38 -28.51 2.26
N MET A 37 7.23 -28.63 3.28
CA MET A 37 7.48 -27.59 4.28
C MET A 37 8.79 -26.84 4.02
N SER A 38 9.62 -27.32 3.08
CA SER A 38 10.79 -26.60 2.57
C SER A 38 10.39 -25.48 1.60
N PRO A 39 11.21 -24.43 1.47
CA PRO A 39 10.98 -23.38 0.48
C PRO A 39 11.05 -23.93 -0.94
N PHE A 40 10.24 -23.39 -1.86
CA PHE A 40 10.27 -23.77 -3.25
C PHE A 40 11.38 -23.02 -4.00
N GLU A 41 12.41 -23.74 -4.45
CA GLU A 41 13.52 -23.19 -5.23
C GLU A 41 13.70 -23.94 -6.56
N CYS A 42 12.62 -23.99 -7.35
CA CYS A 42 12.57 -24.62 -8.68
C CYS A 42 13.06 -26.09 -8.72
N GLY A 43 12.88 -26.84 -7.63
CA GLY A 43 13.27 -28.25 -7.52
C GLY A 43 14.68 -28.50 -6.99
N PHE A 44 15.40 -27.44 -6.60
CA PHE A 44 16.69 -27.54 -5.92
C PHE A 44 16.56 -27.25 -4.43
N ASP A 45 17.52 -27.76 -3.65
CA ASP A 45 17.67 -27.38 -2.25
C ASP A 45 18.15 -25.93 -2.14
N ASN A 46 17.63 -25.19 -1.16
CA ASN A 46 18.05 -23.81 -0.89
C ASN A 46 19.57 -23.71 -0.69
N ILE A 47 20.25 -23.09 -1.67
CA ILE A 47 21.71 -22.90 -1.66
C ILE A 47 22.09 -21.76 -0.71
N SER A 48 21.20 -20.77 -0.54
CA SER A 48 21.45 -19.56 0.22
C SER A 48 20.40 -19.33 1.31
N LYS A 49 20.75 -18.54 2.32
CA LYS A 49 19.81 -18.10 3.35
C LYS A 49 18.79 -17.17 2.70
N SER A 50 17.54 -17.21 3.18
CA SER A 50 16.46 -16.35 2.70
C SER A 50 16.70 -14.84 2.83
N ARG A 51 17.73 -14.43 3.59
CA ARG A 51 18.13 -13.04 3.78
C ARG A 51 19.33 -12.72 2.90
N ASN A 52 19.06 -12.17 1.73
CA ASN A 52 20.07 -11.58 0.87
C ASN A 52 20.07 -10.06 0.99
N SER A 53 21.24 -9.45 0.73
CA SER A 53 21.34 -8.01 0.55
C SER A 53 20.50 -7.59 -0.66
N PHE A 54 19.57 -6.67 -0.43
CA PHE A 54 18.72 -6.11 -1.46
C PHE A 54 19.35 -4.83 -2.03
N SER A 55 18.93 -4.40 -3.22
CA SER A 55 19.50 -3.18 -3.80
C SER A 55 19.05 -1.95 -3.01
N ILE A 56 19.97 -1.00 -2.84
CA ILE A 56 19.73 0.25 -2.09
C ILE A 56 18.65 1.13 -2.76
N GLN A 57 18.39 0.91 -4.04
CA GLN A 57 17.41 1.67 -4.82
C GLN A 57 15.99 1.54 -4.28
N PHE A 58 15.63 0.39 -3.72
CA PHE A 58 14.31 0.22 -3.11
C PHE A 58 14.17 1.04 -1.82
N PHE A 59 15.27 1.20 -1.08
CA PHE A 59 15.28 2.06 0.10
C PHE A 59 15.14 3.53 -0.29
N THR A 60 15.80 3.98 -1.36
CA THR A 60 15.67 5.36 -1.83
C THR A 60 14.26 5.67 -2.31
N ILE A 61 13.61 4.75 -3.03
CA ILE A 61 12.21 4.90 -3.45
C ILE A 61 11.26 4.95 -2.23
N ALA A 62 11.49 4.12 -1.21
CA ALA A 62 10.66 4.13 0.00
C ALA A 62 10.76 5.44 0.79
N MET A 63 11.98 5.99 0.92
CA MET A 63 12.20 7.29 1.57
C MET A 63 11.55 8.43 0.78
N MET A 64 11.72 8.42 -0.54
CA MET A 64 11.08 9.38 -1.45
C MET A 64 9.55 9.35 -1.32
N PHE A 65 8.95 8.16 -1.33
CA PHE A 65 7.50 7.98 -1.12
C PHE A 65 7.03 8.58 0.20
N LEU A 66 7.77 8.37 1.29
CA LEU A 66 7.41 8.90 2.60
C LEU A 66 7.37 10.43 2.60
N ILE A 67 8.37 11.08 1.99
CA ILE A 67 8.43 12.54 1.87
C ILE A 67 7.23 13.04 1.04
N PHE A 68 6.97 12.44 -0.12
CA PHE A 68 5.84 12.83 -0.97
C PHE A 68 4.47 12.63 -0.30
N ASP A 69 4.29 11.59 0.51
CA ASP A 69 3.02 11.36 1.21
C ASP A 69 2.75 12.49 2.23
N ILE A 70 3.78 12.92 2.97
CA ILE A 70 3.68 14.07 3.87
C ILE A 70 3.36 15.35 3.08
N GLU A 71 4.00 15.56 1.93
CA GLU A 71 3.75 16.73 1.09
C GLU A 71 2.31 16.77 0.54
N ILE A 72 1.77 15.64 0.08
CA ILE A 72 0.38 15.54 -0.38
C ILE A 72 -0.58 15.81 0.78
N SER A 73 -0.27 15.32 1.99
CA SER A 73 -1.09 15.58 3.18
C SER A 73 -1.22 17.08 3.48
N LEU A 74 -0.17 17.88 3.18
CA LEU A 74 -0.18 19.33 3.33
C LEU A 74 -0.96 20.05 2.22
N LEU A 75 -1.02 19.47 1.01
CA LEU A 75 -1.79 20.04 -0.11
C LEU A 75 -3.30 19.79 -0.01
N LEU A 76 -3.70 18.64 0.56
CA LEU A 76 -5.10 18.21 0.65
C LEU A 76 -6.07 19.24 1.29
N PRO A 77 -5.72 20.01 2.35
CA PRO A 77 -6.63 21.00 2.92
C PRO A 77 -6.77 22.30 2.09
N ILE A 78 -5.96 22.53 1.05
CA ILE A 78 -5.96 23.80 0.29
C ILE A 78 -7.32 24.10 -0.36
N PRO A 79 -7.98 23.18 -1.09
CA PRO A 79 -9.27 23.47 -1.73
C PRO A 79 -10.40 23.70 -0.72
N LEU A 80 -10.31 23.13 0.47
CA LEU A 80 -11.31 23.32 1.53
C LEU A 80 -11.14 24.68 2.22
N SER A 81 -9.90 25.13 2.40
CA SER A 81 -9.57 26.37 3.12
C SER A 81 -9.74 27.63 2.27
N THR A 82 -9.68 27.55 0.93
CA THR A 82 -9.97 28.71 0.05
C THR A 82 -11.38 29.28 0.22
N LYS A 83 -12.34 28.47 0.69
CA LYS A 83 -13.70 28.94 1.02
C LYS A 83 -13.77 29.74 2.32
N LEU A 84 -12.83 29.50 3.25
CA LEU A 84 -12.82 30.09 4.59
C LEU A 84 -11.86 31.28 4.68
N ILE A 85 -10.77 31.25 3.91
CA ILE A 85 -9.68 32.22 3.98
C ILE A 85 -9.39 32.71 2.55
N SER A 86 -9.78 33.96 2.26
CA SER A 86 -9.52 34.63 0.98
C SER A 86 -8.43 35.72 1.09
N SER A 87 -7.39 35.47 1.89
CA SER A 87 -6.27 36.40 2.02
C SER A 87 -5.24 36.21 0.91
N LYS A 88 -4.69 37.32 0.39
CA LYS A 88 -3.58 37.30 -0.56
C LYS A 88 -2.36 36.54 -0.01
N THR A 89 -2.16 36.57 1.31
CA THR A 89 -1.07 35.86 1.99
C THR A 89 -1.25 34.34 1.96
N PHE A 90 -2.49 33.84 2.10
CA PHE A 90 -2.79 32.42 2.01
C PHE A 90 -2.55 31.86 0.60
N ILE A 91 -2.94 32.62 -0.43
CA ILE A 91 -2.65 32.25 -1.83
C ILE A 91 -1.14 32.23 -2.07
N LEU A 92 -0.42 33.26 -1.62
CA LEU A 92 1.03 33.35 -1.80
C LEU A 92 1.77 32.19 -1.10
N SER A 93 1.41 31.83 0.14
CA SER A 93 2.04 30.71 0.85
C SER A 93 1.82 29.37 0.15
N ASN A 94 0.60 29.13 -0.37
CA ASN A 94 0.30 27.91 -1.11
C ASN A 94 1.05 27.84 -2.44
N MET A 95 1.22 28.96 -3.13
CA MET A 95 2.02 29.03 -4.37
C MET A 95 3.50 28.77 -4.11
N ILE A 96 4.04 29.28 -2.99
CA ILE A 96 5.43 29.00 -2.60
C ILE A 96 5.61 27.52 -2.26
N LEU A 97 4.65 26.95 -1.50
CA LEU A 97 4.65 25.53 -1.17
C LEU A 97 4.66 24.66 -2.44
N THR A 98 3.72 24.87 -3.37
CA THR A 98 3.65 24.07 -4.59
C THR A 98 4.89 24.22 -5.48
N LEU A 99 5.49 25.41 -5.54
CA LEU A 99 6.71 25.63 -6.31
C LEU A 99 7.92 24.90 -5.71
N ALA A 100 8.03 24.88 -4.37
CA ALA A 100 9.07 24.14 -3.67
C ALA A 100 8.98 22.63 -3.96
N LEU A 101 7.76 22.08 -3.98
CA LEU A 101 7.50 20.67 -4.30
C LEU A 101 7.94 20.33 -5.73
N ILE A 102 7.56 21.15 -6.71
CA ILE A 102 7.94 20.95 -8.11
C ILE A 102 9.46 20.98 -8.26
N MET A 103 10.14 21.89 -7.58
CA MET A 103 11.60 21.96 -7.59
C MET A 103 12.25 20.72 -6.95
N GLY A 104 11.70 20.20 -5.85
CA GLY A 104 12.18 18.97 -5.21
C GLY A 104 12.14 17.78 -6.16
N VAL A 105 10.99 17.55 -6.80
CA VAL A 105 10.82 16.48 -7.80
C VAL A 105 11.82 16.61 -8.96
N MET A 106 12.00 17.83 -9.48
CA MET A 106 12.94 18.06 -10.58
C MET A 106 14.39 17.76 -10.20
N LEU A 107 14.80 18.06 -8.96
CA LEU A 107 16.14 17.74 -8.46
C LEU A 107 16.37 16.23 -8.37
N GLU A 108 15.41 15.49 -7.79
CA GLU A 108 15.50 14.04 -7.66
C GLU A 108 15.52 13.34 -9.03
N TRP A 109 14.72 13.84 -9.98
CA TRP A 109 14.76 13.32 -11.35
C TRP A 109 16.14 13.52 -11.96
N LYS A 110 16.74 14.70 -11.81
CA LYS A 110 18.08 14.98 -12.34
C LYS A 110 19.15 14.06 -11.74
N GLU A 111 19.03 13.68 -10.46
CA GLU A 111 19.93 12.72 -9.82
C GLU A 111 19.72 11.28 -10.29
N GLY A 112 18.61 10.98 -10.98
CA GLY A 112 18.34 9.66 -11.54
C GLY A 112 17.99 8.61 -10.49
N SER A 113 17.58 9.04 -9.28
CA SER A 113 17.13 8.14 -8.20
C SER A 113 15.91 7.30 -8.59
N MET A 114 15.12 7.77 -9.57
CA MET A 114 13.94 7.09 -10.12
C MET A 114 14.24 6.14 -11.28
N ASN A 115 15.48 6.10 -11.79
CA ASN A 115 15.83 5.22 -12.90
C ASN A 115 16.11 3.80 -12.40
N TRP A 116 15.22 2.88 -12.77
CA TRP A 116 15.43 1.45 -12.55
C TRP A 116 16.37 0.90 -13.63
N LYS A 117 17.43 0.20 -13.22
CA LYS A 117 18.23 -0.68 -14.08
C LYS A 117 18.14 -2.11 -13.58
#